data_AF-X1HLH3-F1
#
_entry.id   AF-X1HLH3-F1
#
_cell.length_a   1.000
_cell.length_b   1.000
_cell.length_c   1.000
_cell.angle_alpha   90.00
_cell.angle_beta   90.00
_cell.angle_gamma   90.00
#
_symmetry.space_group_name_H-M   'P 1'
#
loop_
_entity.id
_entity.type
_entity.pdbx_description
1 polymer ?
#
loop_
_entity_poly.entity_id
_entity_poly.type
_entity_poly.pdbx_seq_one_letter_code
_entity_poly.pdbx_strand_id
1 'polypeptide(L)'
;NKILTEVNKELPGKVAALVAEEIPKKNPPVLWQRALISSQLDLDRLDFLRRDSLFSGAEYGNFDWYRIIHTMQLTELTEDVQKIWMFWPDKTKYAIEEYLFSRFYMYQSVYFHHTTRVFEKILEKILKRGQWLVSQKSNTFENSVLPLVKPFLQEDKGPTLRQFLDLTDYVLLAQVSTWKNVDDGILSDLSTKFFASRAGGFKVACEFDYTRELPWVTEICPKENSAREYLQKNNLDPDYYLLKDKFDVKVYKPYVPQPETGQMSPENVVMISDDTEIHEICNILPRLRSIAKELRTERYY
;
A
#
# COMPACT_ATOMS: atom_id res chain seq x y z
N ASN A 1 -19.02 -13.06 13.27
CA ASN A 1 -18.06 -14.18 13.37
C ASN A 1 -18.72 -15.56 13.57
N LYS A 2 -20.02 -15.72 13.25
CA LYS A 2 -20.80 -16.93 13.55
C LYS A 2 -20.16 -18.23 13.02
N ILE A 3 -19.69 -18.24 11.77
CA ILE A 3 -19.03 -19.39 11.13
C ILE A 3 -17.79 -19.86 11.92
N LEU A 4 -16.90 -18.92 12.31
CA LEU A 4 -15.71 -19.27 13.08
C LEU A 4 -16.06 -19.77 14.48
N THR A 5 -17.07 -19.17 15.12
CA THR A 5 -17.55 -19.57 16.44
C THR A 5 -18.21 -20.95 16.43
N GLU A 6 -18.88 -21.32 15.34
CA GLU A 6 -19.47 -22.67 15.15
C GLU A 6 -18.41 -23.77 15.15
N VAL A 7 -17.22 -23.50 14.59
CA VAL A 7 -16.08 -24.44 14.62
C VAL A 7 -15.46 -24.50 16.01
N ASN A 8 -15.11 -23.34 16.58
CA ASN A 8 -14.55 -23.23 17.92
C ASN A 8 -14.73 -21.81 18.48
N LYS A 9 -15.19 -21.69 19.74
CA LYS A 9 -15.49 -20.40 20.38
C LYS A 9 -14.30 -19.43 20.44
N GLU A 10 -13.07 -19.95 20.50
CA GLU A 10 -11.83 -19.15 20.53
C GLU A 10 -11.28 -18.82 19.14
N LEU A 11 -11.74 -19.51 18.09
CA LEU A 11 -11.20 -19.38 16.74
C LEU A 11 -11.31 -17.96 16.17
N PRO A 12 -12.41 -17.18 16.36
CA PRO A 12 -12.44 -15.80 15.94
C PRO A 12 -11.27 -14.97 16.49
N GLY A 13 -10.93 -15.17 17.78
CA GLY A 13 -9.83 -14.48 18.43
C GLY A 13 -8.48 -14.92 17.87
N LYS A 14 -8.28 -16.22 17.65
CA LYS A 14 -7.05 -16.77 17.07
C LYS A 14 -6.82 -16.29 15.64
N VAL A 15 -7.86 -16.25 14.81
CA VAL A 15 -7.79 -15.73 13.44
C VAL A 15 -7.50 -14.23 13.44
N ALA A 16 -8.19 -13.45 14.28
CA ALA A 16 -7.92 -12.03 14.42
C ALA A 16 -6.47 -11.76 14.85
N ALA A 17 -5.92 -12.57 15.77
CA ALA A 17 -4.54 -12.46 16.23
C ALA A 17 -3.50 -12.68 15.10
N LEU A 18 -3.81 -13.52 14.10
CA LEU A 18 -2.91 -13.75 12.95
C LEU A 18 -2.75 -12.52 12.06
N VAL A 19 -3.82 -11.71 11.91
CA VAL A 19 -3.86 -10.53 11.03
C VAL A 19 -3.75 -9.20 11.77
N ALA A 20 -3.67 -9.24 13.10
CA ALA A 20 -3.55 -8.04 13.92
C ALA A 20 -2.27 -7.27 13.57
N GLU A 21 -2.29 -5.94 13.65
CA GLU A 21 -1.10 -5.14 13.42
C GLU A 21 -0.02 -5.43 14.49
N GLU A 22 -0.44 -5.47 15.75
CA GLU A 22 0.41 -5.86 16.87
C GLU A 22 0.10 -7.27 17.36
N ILE A 23 1.14 -8.01 17.75
CA ILE A 23 0.98 -9.33 18.36
C ILE A 23 0.27 -9.16 19.72
N PRO A 24 -0.92 -9.76 19.92
CA PRO A 24 -1.62 -9.64 21.19
C PRO A 24 -0.86 -10.36 22.30
N LYS A 25 -0.71 -9.69 23.46
CA LYS A 25 -0.07 -10.28 24.66
C LYS A 25 -0.80 -11.52 25.19
N LYS A 26 -2.11 -11.56 25.00
CA LYS A 26 -2.97 -12.67 25.42
C LYS A 26 -3.24 -13.55 24.20
N ASN A 27 -2.88 -14.83 24.30
CA ASN A 27 -3.01 -15.82 23.23
C ASN A 27 -2.33 -15.38 21.91
N PRO A 28 -1.00 -15.17 21.92
CA PRO A 28 -0.27 -14.82 20.70
C PRO A 28 -0.42 -15.91 19.65
N PRO A 29 -0.44 -15.55 18.35
CA PRO A 29 -0.43 -16.52 17.27
C PRO A 29 0.93 -17.24 17.23
N VAL A 30 0.95 -18.42 16.61
CA VAL A 30 2.21 -19.09 16.30
C VAL A 30 2.94 -18.31 15.21
N LEU A 31 4.19 -17.94 15.43
CA LEU A 31 4.89 -16.95 14.60
C LEU A 31 5.04 -17.37 13.14
N TRP A 32 5.31 -18.66 12.86
CA TRP A 32 5.38 -19.14 11.47
C TRP A 32 4.04 -19.04 10.73
N GLN A 33 2.91 -19.25 11.43
CA GLN A 33 1.57 -19.14 10.82
C GLN A 33 1.28 -17.68 10.43
N ARG A 34 1.69 -16.75 11.29
CA ARG A 34 1.59 -15.33 11.00
C ARG A 34 2.53 -14.92 9.87
N ALA A 35 3.76 -15.44 9.84
CA ALA A 35 4.73 -15.15 8.79
C ALA A 35 4.29 -15.61 7.39
N LEU A 36 3.50 -16.69 7.30
CA LEU A 36 2.85 -17.11 6.05
C LEU A 36 1.82 -16.09 5.53
N ILE A 37 1.20 -15.32 6.43
CA ILE A 37 0.17 -14.33 6.10
C ILE A 37 0.78 -12.94 5.91
N SER A 38 1.76 -12.56 6.73
CA SER A 38 2.38 -11.24 6.75
C SER A 38 3.87 -11.35 7.11
N SER A 39 4.73 -11.21 6.11
CA SER A 39 6.19 -11.15 6.25
C SER A 39 6.85 -10.49 5.01
N GLN A 40 8.16 -10.63 4.84
CA GLN A 40 8.83 -10.23 3.58
C GLN A 40 8.59 -11.23 2.44
N LEU A 41 8.23 -12.47 2.77
CA LEU A 41 8.01 -13.58 1.84
C LEU A 41 6.76 -14.37 2.29
N ASP A 42 5.62 -13.68 2.28
CA ASP A 42 4.30 -14.22 2.63
C ASP A 42 3.51 -14.68 1.39
N LEU A 43 2.43 -15.43 1.63
CA LEU A 43 1.58 -15.96 0.56
C LEU A 43 0.77 -14.87 -0.15
N ASP A 44 0.45 -13.76 0.54
CA ASP A 44 -0.26 -12.62 -0.04
C ASP A 44 0.56 -11.98 -1.16
N ARG A 45 1.83 -11.65 -0.89
CA ARG A 45 2.77 -11.08 -1.88
C ARG A 45 3.07 -12.03 -3.01
N LEU A 46 3.23 -13.32 -2.73
CA LEU A 46 3.44 -14.32 -3.77
C LEU A 46 2.23 -14.38 -4.74
N ASP A 47 1.00 -14.21 -4.23
CA ASP A 47 -0.21 -14.17 -5.06
C ASP A 47 -0.33 -12.85 -5.81
N PHE A 48 -0.38 -11.70 -5.12
CA PHE A 48 -0.72 -10.43 -5.77
C PHE A 48 0.34 -9.99 -6.77
N LEU A 49 1.64 -10.25 -6.54
CA LEU A 49 2.67 -9.88 -7.53
C LEU A 49 2.47 -10.62 -8.85
N ARG A 50 2.10 -11.90 -8.78
CA ARG A 50 1.83 -12.72 -9.97
C ARG A 50 0.51 -12.32 -10.62
N ARG A 51 -0.54 -12.18 -9.82
CA ARG A 51 -1.88 -11.76 -10.25
C ARG A 51 -1.80 -10.41 -10.96
N ASP A 52 -1.22 -9.41 -10.32
CA ASP A 52 -1.14 -8.05 -10.84
C ASP A 52 -0.24 -8.00 -12.07
N SER A 53 0.86 -8.76 -12.11
CA SER A 53 1.67 -8.88 -13.33
C SER A 53 0.90 -9.50 -14.49
N LEU A 54 0.08 -10.52 -14.24
CA LEU A 54 -0.75 -11.16 -15.24
C LEU A 54 -1.83 -10.22 -15.77
N PHE A 55 -2.57 -9.55 -14.88
CA PHE A 55 -3.69 -8.68 -15.26
C PHE A 55 -3.26 -7.31 -15.80
N SER A 56 -2.09 -6.80 -15.40
CA SER A 56 -1.51 -5.57 -15.96
C SER A 56 -0.75 -5.80 -17.27
N GLY A 57 -0.26 -7.01 -17.51
CA GLY A 57 0.61 -7.33 -18.65
C GLY A 57 2.04 -6.78 -18.51
N ALA A 58 2.44 -6.31 -17.32
CA ALA A 58 3.79 -5.77 -17.10
C ALA A 58 4.89 -6.85 -17.07
N GLU A 59 4.52 -8.13 -17.01
CA GLU A 59 5.40 -9.33 -17.03
C GLU A 59 6.53 -9.37 -15.97
N TYR A 60 6.59 -8.42 -15.04
CA TYR A 60 7.59 -8.37 -13.96
C TYR A 60 7.34 -9.34 -12.81
N GLY A 61 6.16 -9.97 -12.71
CA GLY A 61 5.80 -10.88 -11.61
C GLY A 61 6.08 -12.36 -11.92
N ASN A 62 6.91 -12.67 -12.91
CA ASN A 62 7.26 -14.04 -13.24
C ASN A 62 8.50 -14.46 -12.44
N PHE A 63 8.29 -15.14 -11.33
CA PHE A 63 9.34 -15.73 -10.50
C PHE A 63 8.97 -17.17 -10.11
N ASP A 64 9.96 -18.00 -9.74
CA ASP A 64 9.76 -19.40 -9.35
C ASP A 64 9.12 -19.56 -7.95
N TRP A 65 7.87 -19.13 -7.84
CA TRP A 65 7.02 -19.25 -6.66
C TRP A 65 6.81 -20.71 -6.23
N TYR A 66 6.81 -21.64 -7.20
CA TYR A 66 6.62 -23.06 -6.92
C TYR A 66 7.80 -23.57 -6.08
N ARG A 67 9.03 -23.28 -6.49
CA ARG A 67 10.21 -23.64 -5.71
C ARG A 67 10.21 -22.97 -4.34
N ILE A 68 9.89 -21.68 -4.25
CA ILE A 68 9.80 -20.96 -2.96
C ILE A 68 8.85 -21.70 -2.00
N ILE A 69 7.65 -22.08 -2.44
CA ILE A 69 6.70 -22.77 -1.56
C ILE A 69 7.18 -24.19 -1.21
N HIS A 70 7.70 -24.95 -2.18
CA HIS A 70 8.03 -26.37 -2.00
C HIS A 70 9.33 -26.63 -1.23
N THR A 71 10.22 -25.66 -1.16
CA THR A 71 11.49 -25.79 -0.42
C THR A 71 11.49 -25.06 0.91
N MET A 72 10.37 -24.44 1.29
CA MET A 72 10.22 -23.81 2.62
C MET A 72 10.34 -24.88 3.71
N GLN A 73 11.16 -24.60 4.72
CA GLN A 73 11.37 -25.46 5.87
C GLN A 73 11.09 -24.69 7.16
N LEU A 74 10.70 -25.45 8.19
CA LEU A 74 10.46 -24.95 9.53
C LEU A 74 11.52 -25.54 10.45
N THR A 75 12.14 -24.71 11.28
CA THR A 75 13.11 -25.18 12.30
C THR A 75 12.85 -24.50 13.64
N GLU A 76 13.08 -25.25 14.70
CA GLU A 76 13.09 -24.76 16.07
C GLU A 76 14.50 -24.21 16.36
N LEU A 77 14.71 -22.90 16.22
CA LEU A 77 15.99 -22.27 16.59
C LEU A 77 16.15 -22.10 18.11
N THR A 78 15.09 -22.35 18.87
CA THR A 78 15.07 -22.27 20.34
C THR A 78 14.12 -23.32 20.91
N GLU A 79 14.30 -23.73 22.17
CA GLU A 79 13.39 -24.63 22.91
C GLU A 79 11.95 -24.08 23.08
N ASP A 80 11.75 -22.80 22.76
CA ASP A 80 10.43 -22.17 22.74
C ASP A 80 9.70 -22.48 21.43
N VAL A 81 8.71 -23.38 21.49
CA VAL A 81 7.84 -23.78 20.36
C VAL A 81 7.13 -22.58 19.71
N GLN A 82 7.02 -21.43 20.39
CA GLN A 82 6.48 -20.21 19.79
C GLN A 82 7.45 -19.55 18.79
N LYS A 83 8.71 -19.97 18.75
CA LYS A 83 9.78 -19.43 17.89
C LYS A 83 10.27 -20.46 16.88
N ILE A 84 9.33 -21.07 16.17
CA ILE A 84 9.63 -21.81 14.94
C ILE A 84 9.91 -20.79 13.82
N TRP A 85 11.04 -20.94 13.16
CA TRP A 85 11.51 -20.08 12.08
C TRP A 85 11.26 -20.72 10.71
N MET A 86 10.89 -19.87 9.76
CA MET A 86 10.87 -20.22 8.34
C MET A 86 12.23 -19.94 7.72
N PHE A 87 12.75 -20.91 6.99
CA PHE A 87 13.98 -20.76 6.21
C PHE A 87 13.90 -21.57 4.92
N TRP A 88 14.85 -21.32 4.02
CA TRP A 88 14.96 -22.02 2.75
C TRP A 88 16.39 -22.57 2.57
N PRO A 89 16.57 -23.70 1.89
CA PRO A 89 17.91 -24.19 1.56
C PRO A 89 18.59 -23.24 0.56
N ASP A 90 19.92 -23.17 0.58
CA ASP A 90 20.75 -22.29 -0.27
C ASP A 90 20.39 -22.38 -1.75
N LYS A 91 20.01 -23.58 -2.21
CA LYS A 91 19.55 -23.82 -3.57
C LYS A 91 18.35 -22.95 -3.96
N THR A 92 17.55 -22.44 -3.03
CA THR A 92 16.35 -21.61 -3.30
C THR A 92 16.67 -20.13 -3.45
N LYS A 93 17.87 -19.67 -3.04
CA LYS A 93 18.19 -18.24 -2.96
C LYS A 93 17.93 -17.45 -4.24
N TYR A 94 18.16 -18.05 -5.41
CA TYR A 94 17.94 -17.39 -6.70
C TYR A 94 16.46 -17.20 -7.04
N ALA A 95 15.58 -18.13 -6.64
CA ALA A 95 14.14 -17.96 -6.81
C ALA A 95 13.61 -16.83 -5.91
N ILE A 96 14.13 -16.75 -4.68
CA ILE A 96 13.76 -15.66 -3.76
C ILE A 96 14.33 -14.32 -4.23
N GLU A 97 15.56 -14.31 -4.76
CA GLU A 97 16.12 -13.11 -5.39
C GLU A 97 15.27 -12.62 -6.56
N GLU A 98 14.86 -13.51 -7.45
CA GLU A 98 13.98 -13.19 -8.57
C GLU A 98 12.65 -12.61 -8.08
N TYR A 99 12.06 -13.18 -7.02
CA TYR A 99 10.89 -12.61 -6.34
C TYR A 99 11.13 -11.19 -5.83
N LEU A 100 12.26 -10.93 -5.16
CA LEU A 100 12.57 -9.61 -4.61
C LEU A 100 12.76 -8.56 -5.71
N PHE A 101 13.41 -8.91 -6.81
CA PHE A 101 13.53 -8.04 -7.99
C PHE A 101 12.17 -7.85 -8.68
N SER A 102 11.37 -8.91 -8.83
CA SER A 102 10.02 -8.84 -9.38
C SER A 102 9.16 -7.87 -8.58
N ARG A 103 9.21 -7.95 -7.24
CA ARG A 103 8.54 -7.02 -6.34
C ARG A 103 9.03 -5.59 -6.56
N PHE A 104 10.33 -5.37 -6.63
CA PHE A 104 10.92 -4.05 -6.90
C PHE A 104 10.40 -3.43 -8.20
N TYR A 105 10.42 -4.19 -9.30
CA TYR A 105 9.93 -3.71 -10.59
C TYR A 105 8.41 -3.48 -10.61
N MET A 106 7.61 -4.34 -9.96
CA MET A 106 6.16 -4.12 -9.83
C MET A 106 5.82 -2.82 -9.12
N TYR A 107 6.58 -2.44 -8.07
CA TYR A 107 6.41 -1.13 -7.42
C TYR A 107 6.70 0.02 -8.38
N GLN A 108 7.81 -0.02 -9.11
CA GLN A 108 8.17 1.08 -10.01
C GLN A 108 7.24 1.19 -11.22
N SER A 109 6.90 0.07 -11.83
CA SER A 109 6.21 0.03 -13.13
C SER A 109 4.69 0.06 -13.02
N VAL A 110 4.11 -0.51 -11.95
CA VAL A 110 2.65 -0.67 -11.81
C VAL A 110 2.13 0.18 -10.65
N TYR A 111 2.58 -0.08 -9.43
CA TYR A 111 1.99 0.56 -8.24
C TYR A 111 2.31 2.05 -8.15
N PHE A 112 3.51 2.45 -8.57
CA PHE A 112 3.92 3.84 -8.67
C PHE A 112 3.83 4.38 -10.09
N HIS A 113 3.04 3.77 -10.97
CA HIS A 113 2.80 4.36 -12.28
C HIS A 113 2.12 5.72 -12.13
N HIS A 114 2.75 6.77 -12.67
CA HIS A 114 2.33 8.15 -12.52
C HIS A 114 0.86 8.39 -12.87
N THR A 115 0.32 7.70 -13.90
CA THR A 115 -1.09 7.83 -14.27
C THR A 115 -2.04 7.27 -13.20
N THR A 116 -1.71 6.13 -12.58
CA THR A 116 -2.52 5.54 -11.50
C THR A 116 -2.56 6.47 -10.29
N ARG A 117 -1.39 7.03 -9.94
CA ARG A 117 -1.24 7.96 -8.83
C ARG A 117 -2.01 9.26 -9.04
N VAL A 118 -2.08 9.78 -10.27
CA VAL A 118 -2.94 10.93 -10.59
C VAL A 118 -4.40 10.64 -10.28
N PHE A 119 -4.93 9.49 -10.74
CA PHE A 119 -6.34 9.15 -10.49
C PHE A 119 -6.65 9.01 -9.00
N GLU A 120 -5.74 8.41 -8.23
CA GLU A 120 -5.84 8.36 -6.76
C GLU A 120 -5.91 9.76 -6.14
N LYS A 121 -5.05 10.68 -6.59
CA LYS A 121 -5.04 12.06 -6.09
C LYS A 121 -6.27 12.86 -6.52
N ILE A 122 -6.76 12.68 -7.74
CA ILE A 122 -8.03 13.28 -8.18
C ILE A 122 -9.17 12.77 -7.29
N LEU A 123 -9.25 11.46 -7.04
CA LEU A 123 -10.27 10.88 -6.17
C LEU A 123 -10.18 11.43 -4.74
N GLU A 124 -8.96 11.56 -4.19
CA GLU A 124 -8.73 12.19 -2.89
C GLU A 124 -9.29 13.62 -2.85
N LYS A 125 -9.04 14.43 -3.89
CA LYS A 125 -9.55 15.81 -3.99
C LYS A 125 -11.07 15.86 -4.12
N ILE A 126 -11.66 14.96 -4.91
CA ILE A 126 -13.11 14.82 -5.06
C ILE A 126 -13.76 14.53 -3.69
N LEU A 127 -13.25 13.53 -2.97
CA LEU A 127 -13.79 13.14 -1.66
C LEU A 127 -13.63 14.26 -0.62
N LYS A 128 -12.48 14.93 -0.58
CA LYS A 128 -12.24 16.11 0.29
C LYS A 128 -13.17 17.27 -0.03
N ARG A 129 -13.39 17.58 -1.32
CA ARG A 129 -14.33 18.63 -1.74
C ARG A 129 -15.76 18.28 -1.33
N GLY A 130 -16.16 17.03 -1.55
CA GLY A 130 -17.46 16.51 -1.15
C GLY A 130 -17.68 16.60 0.37
N GLN A 131 -16.70 16.20 1.17
CA GLN A 131 -16.73 16.32 2.64
C GLN A 131 -16.86 17.78 3.08
N TRP A 132 -16.08 18.69 2.49
CA TRP A 132 -16.16 20.12 2.78
C TRP A 132 -17.53 20.70 2.44
N LEU A 133 -18.12 20.34 1.30
CA LEU A 133 -19.46 20.80 0.91
C LEU A 133 -20.56 20.27 1.85
N VAL A 134 -20.44 19.03 2.35
CA VAL A 134 -21.34 18.50 3.40
C VAL A 134 -21.22 19.34 4.67
N SER A 135 -20.00 19.73 5.09
CA SER A 135 -19.80 20.51 6.32
C SER A 135 -20.36 21.94 6.23
N GLN A 136 -20.54 22.48 5.02
CA GLN A 136 -21.22 23.77 4.81
C GLN A 136 -22.75 23.72 5.03
N LYS A 137 -23.36 22.54 5.27
CA LYS A 137 -24.79 22.34 5.56
C LYS A 137 -25.75 22.91 4.50
N SER A 138 -25.36 22.85 3.23
CA SER A 138 -26.26 23.19 2.12
C SER A 138 -27.20 22.02 1.81
N ASN A 139 -28.50 22.20 2.08
CA ASN A 139 -29.53 21.18 1.81
C ASN A 139 -29.52 20.70 0.35
N THR A 140 -29.17 21.57 -0.60
CA THR A 140 -29.12 21.23 -2.03
C THR A 140 -28.00 20.25 -2.33
N PHE A 141 -26.83 20.41 -1.70
CA PHE A 141 -25.70 19.51 -1.91
C PHE A 141 -25.90 18.17 -1.21
N GLU A 142 -26.48 18.14 -0.01
CA GLU A 142 -26.72 16.90 0.73
C GLU A 142 -27.61 15.90 -0.02
N ASN A 143 -28.49 16.40 -0.89
CA ASN A 143 -29.32 15.56 -1.76
C ASN A 143 -28.52 14.86 -2.87
N SER A 144 -27.33 15.35 -3.21
CA SER A 144 -26.42 14.71 -4.17
C SER A 144 -25.61 13.57 -3.57
N VAL A 145 -25.56 13.45 -2.24
CA VAL A 145 -24.79 12.40 -1.56
C VAL A 145 -25.66 11.16 -1.41
N LEU A 146 -25.21 10.05 -1.97
CA LEU A 146 -25.85 8.75 -1.89
C LEU A 146 -25.94 8.29 -0.42
N PRO A 147 -27.06 7.67 0.00
CA PRO A 147 -27.26 7.25 1.39
C PRO A 147 -26.13 6.38 1.95
N LEU A 148 -25.52 5.52 1.13
CA LEU A 148 -24.41 4.66 1.54
C LEU A 148 -23.09 5.40 1.71
N VAL A 149 -22.93 6.59 1.12
CA VAL A 149 -21.72 7.41 1.25
C VAL A 149 -21.81 8.42 2.39
N LYS A 150 -23.03 8.89 2.73
CA LYS A 150 -23.26 9.88 3.80
C LYS A 150 -22.49 9.57 5.11
N PRO A 151 -22.48 8.34 5.65
CA PRO A 151 -21.80 8.03 6.91
C PRO A 151 -20.28 8.25 6.88
N PHE A 152 -19.67 8.28 5.70
CA PHE A 152 -18.22 8.45 5.51
C PHE A 152 -17.80 9.90 5.33
N LEU A 153 -18.75 10.81 5.06
CA LEU A 153 -18.49 12.24 4.87
C LEU A 153 -18.86 13.08 6.11
N GLN A 154 -19.48 12.47 7.12
CA GLN A 154 -19.84 13.12 8.38
C GLN A 154 -18.76 12.88 9.43
N GLU A 155 -18.20 13.95 10.01
CA GLU A 155 -17.08 13.86 10.96
C GLU A 155 -17.47 13.25 12.32
N ASP A 156 -18.75 13.35 12.70
CA ASP A 156 -19.14 13.19 14.11
C ASP A 156 -19.35 11.74 14.56
N LYS A 157 -19.67 10.82 13.62
CA LYS A 157 -20.14 9.46 13.97
C LYS A 157 -19.46 8.31 13.23
N GLY A 158 -18.83 8.57 12.09
CA GLY A 158 -18.23 7.54 11.25
C GLY A 158 -19.23 6.45 10.79
N PRO A 159 -18.80 5.53 9.91
CA PRO A 159 -19.63 4.43 9.46
C PRO A 159 -19.72 3.31 10.52
N THR A 160 -20.88 2.70 10.66
CA THR A 160 -21.02 1.39 11.32
C THR A 160 -20.34 0.30 10.49
N LEU A 161 -20.00 -0.84 11.10
CA LEU A 161 -19.44 -1.99 10.37
C LEU A 161 -20.34 -2.43 9.20
N ARG A 162 -21.66 -2.37 9.38
CA ARG A 162 -22.59 -2.73 8.30
C ARG A 162 -22.49 -1.77 7.12
N GLN A 163 -22.44 -0.46 7.40
CA GLN A 163 -22.25 0.56 6.37
C GLN A 163 -20.89 0.43 5.67
N PHE A 164 -19.83 0.08 6.41
CA PHE A 164 -18.52 -0.24 5.84
C PHE A 164 -18.58 -1.42 4.87
N LEU A 165 -19.25 -2.51 5.24
CA LEU A 165 -19.39 -3.69 4.39
C LEU A 165 -20.27 -3.47 3.15
N ASP A 166 -21.21 -2.52 3.22
CA ASP A 166 -22.07 -2.14 2.10
C ASP A 166 -21.41 -1.11 1.16
N LEU A 167 -20.27 -0.53 1.54
CA LEU A 167 -19.48 0.36 0.70
C LEU A 167 -18.61 -0.46 -0.26
N THR A 168 -18.72 -0.15 -1.55
CA THR A 168 -17.96 -0.80 -2.60
C THR A 168 -17.54 0.21 -3.66
N ASP A 169 -16.70 -0.21 -4.59
CA ASP A 169 -16.29 0.60 -5.74
C ASP A 169 -17.49 1.06 -6.57
N TYR A 170 -18.53 0.24 -6.76
CA TYR A 170 -19.71 0.67 -7.52
C TYR A 170 -20.45 1.82 -6.82
N VAL A 171 -20.52 1.81 -5.47
CA VAL A 171 -21.14 2.90 -4.70
C VAL A 171 -20.32 4.18 -4.86
N LEU A 172 -18.99 4.08 -4.70
CA LEU A 172 -18.09 5.22 -4.84
C LEU A 172 -18.12 5.78 -6.27
N LEU A 173 -18.04 4.94 -7.29
CA LEU A 173 -18.11 5.35 -8.69
C LEU A 173 -19.45 5.99 -9.02
N ALA A 174 -20.57 5.46 -8.50
CA ALA A 174 -21.88 6.08 -8.66
C ALA A 174 -21.94 7.46 -7.99
N GLN A 175 -21.34 7.61 -6.80
CA GLN A 175 -21.24 8.91 -6.13
C GLN A 175 -20.44 9.93 -6.94
N VAL A 176 -19.24 9.56 -7.39
CA VAL A 176 -18.40 10.44 -8.22
C VAL A 176 -19.11 10.78 -9.52
N SER A 177 -19.83 9.82 -10.12
CA SER A 177 -20.62 10.07 -11.33
C SER A 177 -21.76 11.07 -11.09
N THR A 178 -22.41 11.00 -9.93
CA THR A 178 -23.47 11.94 -9.52
C THR A 178 -22.91 13.35 -9.36
N TRP A 179 -21.72 13.45 -8.79
CA TRP A 179 -21.00 14.71 -8.57
C TRP A 179 -20.50 15.40 -9.84
N LYS A 180 -20.62 14.78 -11.02
CA LYS A 180 -20.36 15.47 -12.30
C LYS A 180 -21.36 16.61 -12.56
N ASN A 181 -22.57 16.54 -12.00
CA ASN A 181 -23.67 17.45 -12.32
C ASN A 181 -24.09 18.36 -11.16
N VAL A 182 -23.27 18.48 -10.12
CA VAL A 182 -23.57 19.38 -8.98
C VAL A 182 -23.18 20.81 -9.31
N ASP A 183 -23.85 21.75 -8.65
CA ASP A 183 -23.56 23.19 -8.73
C ASP A 183 -22.34 23.56 -7.87
N ASP A 184 -21.21 22.92 -8.16
CA ASP A 184 -19.88 23.24 -7.62
C ASP A 184 -18.84 23.01 -8.72
N GLY A 185 -18.24 24.09 -9.23
CA GLY A 185 -17.36 24.01 -10.40
C GLY A 185 -16.14 23.12 -10.20
N ILE A 186 -15.59 23.07 -8.99
CA ILE A 186 -14.42 22.22 -8.67
C ILE A 186 -14.82 20.75 -8.63
N LEU A 187 -15.86 20.41 -7.87
CA LEU A 187 -16.30 19.03 -7.70
C LEU A 187 -16.83 18.44 -9.02
N SER A 188 -17.60 19.21 -9.79
CA SER A 188 -18.11 18.83 -11.10
C SER A 188 -16.99 18.57 -12.10
N ASP A 189 -16.00 19.47 -12.18
CA ASP A 189 -14.87 19.32 -13.09
C ASP A 189 -13.98 18.13 -12.70
N LEU A 190 -13.55 18.00 -11.43
CA LEU A 190 -12.72 16.89 -10.99
C LEU A 190 -13.41 15.54 -11.18
N SER A 191 -14.71 15.45 -10.84
CA SER A 191 -15.51 14.24 -11.06
C SER A 191 -15.61 13.90 -12.55
N THR A 192 -15.67 14.92 -13.42
CA THR A 192 -15.63 14.72 -14.87
C THR A 192 -14.27 14.21 -15.33
N LYS A 193 -13.18 14.80 -14.83
CA LYS A 193 -11.80 14.41 -15.12
C LYS A 193 -11.47 13.00 -14.66
N PHE A 194 -12.03 12.53 -13.54
CA PHE A 194 -11.82 11.18 -13.04
C PHE A 194 -12.28 10.08 -14.02
N PHE A 195 -13.35 10.33 -14.77
CA PHE A 195 -13.82 9.41 -15.82
C PHE A 195 -13.21 9.67 -17.20
N ALA A 196 -12.41 10.71 -17.34
CA ALA A 196 -11.79 11.05 -18.62
C ALA A 196 -10.50 10.24 -18.86
N SER A 197 -10.24 9.92 -20.13
CA SER A 197 -8.96 9.32 -20.53
C SER A 197 -7.78 10.26 -20.25
N ARG A 198 -6.55 9.72 -20.28
CA ARG A 198 -5.30 10.50 -20.14
C ARG A 198 -5.24 11.31 -18.84
N ALA A 199 -5.60 10.67 -17.72
CA ALA A 199 -5.46 11.21 -16.37
C ALA A 199 -6.22 12.54 -16.15
N GLY A 200 -7.38 12.72 -16.78
CA GLY A 200 -8.16 13.95 -16.64
C GLY A 200 -7.48 15.22 -17.17
N GLY A 201 -6.42 15.06 -17.96
CA GLY A 201 -5.58 16.16 -18.45
C GLY A 201 -4.46 16.60 -17.50
N PHE A 202 -4.35 16.01 -16.31
CA PHE A 202 -3.21 16.24 -15.41
C PHE A 202 -1.93 15.63 -15.99
N LYS A 203 -0.79 16.25 -15.70
CA LYS A 203 0.52 15.87 -16.23
C LYS A 203 1.56 15.99 -15.14
N VAL A 204 2.53 15.08 -15.12
CA VAL A 204 3.68 15.19 -14.22
C VAL A 204 4.39 16.52 -14.50
N ALA A 205 4.35 17.44 -13.54
CA ALA A 205 5.03 18.72 -13.60
C ALA A 205 6.48 18.57 -13.16
N CYS A 206 6.72 17.82 -12.08
CA CYS A 206 8.04 17.47 -11.60
C CYS A 206 8.02 16.21 -10.73
N GLU A 207 9.15 15.51 -10.72
CA GLU A 207 9.39 14.31 -9.92
C GLU A 207 10.75 14.46 -9.22
N PHE A 208 10.78 14.15 -7.92
CA PHE A 208 11.98 14.20 -7.10
C PHE A 208 12.18 12.84 -6.44
N ASP A 209 13.37 12.25 -6.64
CA ASP A 209 13.82 11.04 -5.95
C ASP A 209 14.73 11.44 -4.78
N TYR A 210 14.24 11.26 -3.55
CA TYR A 210 14.96 11.65 -2.35
C TYR A 210 15.95 10.58 -1.91
N THR A 211 17.02 10.43 -2.68
CA THR A 211 18.22 9.73 -2.20
C THR A 211 19.19 10.65 -1.48
N ARG A 212 18.97 11.98 -1.49
CA ARG A 212 19.77 13.00 -0.79
C ARG A 212 18.87 14.11 -0.23
N GLU A 213 19.14 14.52 1.01
CA GLU A 213 18.56 15.73 1.61
C GLU A 213 19.12 16.95 0.89
N LEU A 214 18.25 17.88 0.44
CA LEU A 214 18.48 19.26 -0.05
C LEU A 214 17.53 19.77 -1.17
N PRO A 215 16.75 18.97 -1.94
CA PRO A 215 15.98 19.52 -3.08
C PRO A 215 14.86 20.49 -2.70
N TRP A 216 14.27 20.35 -1.50
CA TRP A 216 13.00 21.00 -1.17
C TRP A 216 13.06 22.54 -1.18
N VAL A 217 14.06 23.13 -0.51
CA VAL A 217 14.21 24.59 -0.41
C VAL A 217 14.72 25.18 -1.72
N THR A 218 15.66 24.51 -2.39
CA THR A 218 16.41 25.07 -3.51
C THR A 218 15.71 24.87 -4.86
N GLU A 219 14.88 23.83 -5.02
CA GLU A 219 14.28 23.47 -6.32
C GLU A 219 12.76 23.29 -6.28
N ILE A 220 12.22 22.67 -5.23
CA ILE A 220 10.79 22.33 -5.16
C ILE A 220 9.93 23.55 -4.84
N CYS A 221 10.28 24.28 -3.78
CA CYS A 221 9.51 25.44 -3.31
C CYS A 221 9.28 26.51 -4.40
N PRO A 222 10.30 26.95 -5.17
CA PRO A 222 10.09 27.91 -6.25
C PRO A 222 9.17 27.40 -7.37
N LYS A 223 9.29 26.12 -7.74
CA LYS A 223 8.44 25.49 -8.77
C LYS A 223 6.99 25.36 -8.30
N GLU A 224 6.78 24.97 -7.03
CA GLU A 224 5.44 24.89 -6.44
C GLU A 224 4.77 26.27 -6.43
N ASN A 225 5.47 27.31 -5.98
CA ASN A 225 4.93 28.68 -5.96
C ASN A 225 4.57 29.17 -7.38
N SER A 226 5.44 28.93 -8.35
CA SER A 226 5.18 29.29 -9.75
C SER A 226 3.95 28.56 -10.32
N ALA A 227 3.77 27.28 -9.98
CA ALA A 227 2.60 26.52 -10.39
C ALA A 227 1.31 27.04 -9.73
N ARG A 228 1.36 27.37 -8.44
CA ARG A 228 0.23 27.98 -7.72
C ARG A 228 -0.19 29.32 -8.34
N GLU A 229 0.77 30.20 -8.62
CA GLU A 229 0.52 31.48 -9.29
C GLU A 229 -0.09 31.30 -10.68
N TYR A 230 0.43 30.35 -11.47
CA TYR A 230 -0.12 30.03 -12.79
C TYR A 230 -1.58 29.56 -12.71
N LEU A 231 -1.89 28.65 -11.78
CA LEU A 231 -3.26 28.15 -11.59
C LEU A 231 -4.21 29.28 -11.16
N GLN A 232 -3.80 30.09 -10.18
CA GLN A 232 -4.58 31.25 -9.72
C GLN A 232 -4.87 32.24 -10.85
N LYS A 233 -3.87 32.55 -11.69
CA LYS A 233 -4.02 33.43 -12.86
C LYS A 233 -5.04 32.89 -13.88
N ASN A 234 -5.22 31.58 -13.94
CA ASN A 234 -6.19 30.91 -14.81
C ASN A 234 -7.50 30.54 -14.09
N ASN A 235 -7.78 31.13 -12.93
CA ASN A 235 -8.98 30.86 -12.11
C ASN A 235 -9.13 29.38 -11.68
N LEU A 236 -8.00 28.68 -11.49
CA LEU A 236 -7.96 27.33 -10.94
C LEU A 236 -7.44 27.38 -9.51
N ASP A 237 -8.17 26.76 -8.59
CA ASP A 237 -7.76 26.66 -7.18
C ASP A 237 -6.58 25.69 -7.02
N PRO A 238 -5.38 26.16 -6.63
CA PRO A 238 -4.22 25.28 -6.50
C PRO A 238 -4.41 24.15 -5.49
N ASP A 239 -5.29 24.29 -4.51
CA ASP A 239 -5.50 23.23 -3.53
C ASP A 239 -6.24 22.01 -4.11
N TYR A 240 -6.82 22.15 -5.30
CA TYR A 240 -7.49 21.07 -6.04
C TYR A 240 -6.79 20.71 -7.35
N TYR A 241 -6.11 21.67 -8.00
CA TYR A 241 -5.50 21.49 -9.31
C TYR A 241 -3.97 21.38 -9.30
N LEU A 242 -3.31 21.54 -8.15
CA LEU A 242 -1.90 21.16 -7.96
C LEU A 242 -1.85 19.90 -7.10
N LEU A 243 -1.66 18.75 -7.73
CA LEU A 243 -1.69 17.47 -7.03
C LEU A 243 -0.31 17.15 -6.51
N LYS A 244 -0.21 16.97 -5.19
CA LYS A 244 1.03 16.58 -4.53
C LYS A 244 0.92 15.13 -4.08
N ASP A 245 1.83 14.30 -4.58
CA ASP A 245 1.91 12.89 -4.24
C ASP A 245 3.26 12.58 -3.60
N LYS A 246 3.20 11.96 -2.42
CA LYS A 246 4.36 11.53 -1.65
C LYS A 246 4.15 10.07 -1.34
N PHE A 247 5.11 9.24 -1.72
CA PHE A 247 5.11 7.85 -1.31
C PHE A 247 6.52 7.43 -0.90
N ASP A 248 6.53 6.65 0.17
CA ASP A 248 7.72 6.16 0.82
C ASP A 248 7.50 4.66 1.09
N VAL A 249 8.23 3.81 0.37
CA VAL A 249 8.11 2.36 0.50
C VAL A 249 9.47 1.69 0.57
N LYS A 250 9.64 0.87 1.60
CA LYS A 250 10.70 -0.15 1.65
C LYS A 250 10.18 -1.43 0.98
N VAL A 251 10.62 -1.65 -0.26
CA VAL A 251 10.29 -2.85 -1.04
C VAL A 251 10.80 -4.11 -0.34
N TYR A 252 11.99 -4.04 0.25
CA TYR A 252 12.51 -5.11 1.09
C TYR A 252 13.17 -4.50 2.33
N LYS A 253 12.95 -5.13 3.48
CA LYS A 253 13.57 -4.74 4.75
C LYS A 253 14.54 -5.85 5.16
N PRO A 254 15.86 -5.71 4.93
CA PRO A 254 16.85 -6.67 5.41
C PRO A 254 16.86 -6.68 6.94
N TYR A 255 17.27 -7.81 7.52
CA TYR A 255 17.50 -7.86 8.96
C TYR A 255 18.65 -6.92 9.35
N VAL A 256 18.39 -6.06 10.33
CA VAL A 256 19.41 -5.27 11.01
C VAL A 256 19.41 -5.73 12.47
N PRO A 257 20.51 -6.32 12.98
CA PRO A 257 20.59 -6.70 14.38
C PRO A 257 20.37 -5.49 15.27
N GLN A 258 19.33 -5.51 16.11
CA GLN A 258 19.15 -4.47 17.13
C GLN A 258 20.03 -4.81 18.34
N PRO A 259 20.95 -3.92 18.77
CA PRO A 259 21.93 -4.23 19.82
C PRO A 259 21.34 -4.53 21.20
N GLU A 260 20.12 -4.08 21.50
CA GLU A 260 19.63 -4.00 22.89
C GLU A 260 18.63 -5.09 23.31
N THR A 261 18.06 -5.87 22.39
CA THR A 261 17.05 -6.90 22.76
C THR A 261 17.45 -8.33 22.44
N GLY A 262 18.49 -8.56 21.61
CA GLY A 262 18.93 -9.90 21.22
C GLY A 262 17.84 -10.77 20.55
N GLN A 263 16.66 -10.22 20.33
CA GLN A 263 15.52 -10.90 19.74
C GLN A 263 15.48 -10.50 18.27
N MET A 264 15.92 -11.42 17.41
CA MET A 264 15.51 -11.39 16.01
C MET A 264 13.97 -11.42 15.99
N SER A 265 13.31 -10.41 15.40
CA SER A 265 11.88 -10.53 15.08
C SER A 265 11.75 -11.41 13.84
N PRO A 266 11.09 -12.58 13.91
CA PRO A 266 10.97 -13.52 12.78
C PRO A 266 10.19 -12.97 11.59
N GLU A 267 9.45 -11.87 11.79
CA GLU A 267 8.49 -11.36 10.81
C GLU A 267 9.14 -10.63 9.62
N ASN A 268 10.43 -10.29 9.72
CA ASN A 268 11.08 -9.38 8.78
C ASN A 268 12.33 -9.95 8.09
N VAL A 269 12.52 -11.27 8.05
CA VAL A 269 13.76 -11.84 7.53
C VAL A 269 13.54 -12.98 6.56
N VAL A 270 14.24 -12.93 5.43
CA VAL A 270 14.39 -14.07 4.52
C VAL A 270 15.67 -14.81 4.91
N MET A 271 15.49 -15.99 5.50
CA MET A 271 16.57 -16.82 6.02
C MET A 271 16.91 -17.96 5.06
N ILE A 272 18.20 -18.12 4.76
CA ILE A 272 18.75 -19.15 3.89
C ILE A 272 19.71 -20.03 4.68
N SER A 273 19.58 -21.36 4.57
CA SER A 273 20.49 -22.31 5.18
C SER A 273 21.47 -22.90 4.17
N ASP A 274 22.75 -22.95 4.52
CA ASP A 274 23.82 -23.56 3.73
C ASP A 274 24.23 -24.97 4.23
N ASP A 275 23.28 -25.68 4.86
CA ASP A 275 23.44 -26.95 5.58
C ASP A 275 24.20 -26.85 6.92
N THR A 276 24.96 -25.77 7.17
CA THR A 276 25.71 -25.58 8.41
C THR A 276 25.14 -24.50 9.31
N GLU A 277 24.77 -23.36 8.74
CA GLU A 277 24.21 -22.22 9.44
C GLU A 277 23.02 -21.65 8.68
N ILE A 278 22.32 -20.69 9.31
CA ILE A 278 21.22 -19.96 8.69
C ILE A 278 21.61 -18.48 8.64
N HIS A 279 21.62 -17.91 7.44
CA HIS A 279 21.98 -16.52 7.19
C HIS A 279 20.82 -15.75 6.56
N GLU A 280 20.76 -14.45 6.83
CA GLU A 280 19.87 -13.57 6.07
C GLU A 280 20.34 -13.44 4.60
N ILE A 281 19.39 -13.40 3.67
CA ILE A 281 19.68 -13.48 2.23
C ILE A 281 20.60 -12.37 1.68
N CYS A 282 20.54 -11.12 2.19
CA CYS A 282 21.44 -10.04 1.78
C CYS A 282 22.89 -10.23 2.24
N ASN A 283 23.17 -11.14 3.19
CA ASN A 283 24.54 -11.53 3.52
C ASN A 283 25.12 -12.51 2.50
N ILE A 284 24.26 -13.34 1.87
CA ILE A 284 24.65 -14.27 0.82
C ILE A 284 24.66 -13.59 -0.56
N LEU A 285 23.70 -12.70 -0.81
CA LEU A 285 23.48 -12.02 -2.08
C LEU A 285 23.56 -10.48 -1.90
N PRO A 286 24.77 -9.89 -1.84
CA PRO A 286 24.95 -8.47 -1.51
C PRO A 286 24.25 -7.49 -2.47
N ARG A 287 23.97 -7.91 -3.70
CA ARG A 287 23.26 -7.10 -4.71
C ARG A 287 21.83 -6.74 -4.29
N LEU A 288 21.18 -7.56 -3.46
CA LEU A 288 19.86 -7.27 -2.90
C LEU A 288 19.85 -6.02 -2.00
N ARG A 289 21.00 -5.63 -1.43
CA ARG A 289 21.12 -4.41 -0.61
C ARG A 289 20.82 -3.13 -1.40
N SER A 290 20.99 -3.16 -2.72
CA SER A 290 20.70 -2.01 -3.59
C SER A 290 19.20 -1.72 -3.69
N ILE A 291 18.38 -2.77 -3.82
CA ILE A 291 16.91 -2.69 -3.91
C ILE A 291 16.23 -2.66 -2.53
N ALA A 292 16.97 -2.93 -1.47
CA ALA A 292 16.53 -2.81 -0.09
C ALA A 292 16.52 -1.35 0.43
N LYS A 293 17.01 -0.41 -0.38
CA LYS A 293 16.91 1.01 -0.10
C LYS A 293 15.46 1.46 -0.15
N GLU A 294 15.15 2.46 0.66
CA GLU A 294 13.83 3.06 0.71
C GLU A 294 13.58 3.85 -0.58
N LEU A 295 12.49 3.54 -1.27
CA LEU A 295 12.05 4.28 -2.44
C LEU A 295 11.22 5.47 -1.97
N ARG A 296 11.81 6.66 -2.08
CA ARG A 296 11.17 7.92 -1.69
C ARG A 296 11.00 8.79 -2.92
N THR A 297 9.75 9.03 -3.28
CA THR A 297 9.44 9.89 -4.41
C THR A 297 8.38 10.90 -4.02
N GLU A 298 8.59 12.13 -4.47
CA GLU A 298 7.56 13.17 -4.45
C GLU A 298 7.32 13.66 -5.86
N ARG A 299 6.04 13.65 -6.26
CA ARG A 299 5.57 14.07 -7.57
C ARG A 299 4.55 15.17 -7.44
N TYR A 300 4.62 16.09 -8.40
CA TYR A 300 3.63 17.12 -8.60
C TYR A 300 2.96 16.92 -9.95
N TYR A 301 1.64 17.08 -10.00
CA TYR A 301 0.83 17.02 -11.22
C TYR A 301 -0.06 18.23 -11.40
#